data_AF-A0A377KC04-F1
#
_entry.id   AF-A0A377KC04-F1
#
_cell.length_a   1.000
_cell.length_b   1.000
_cell.length_c   1.000
_cell.angle_alpha   90.00
_cell.angle_beta   90.00
_cell.angle_gamma   90.00
#
_symmetry.space_group_name_H-M   'P 1'
#
loop_
_entity.id
_entity.type
_entity.pdbx_description
1 polymer ?
#
loop_
_entity_poly.entity_id
_entity_poly.type
_entity_poly.pdbx_seq_one_letter_code
_entity_poly.pdbx_strand_id
1 'polypeptide(L)' 'MKRGELGIMGTELNSDLAKAMKVDAQRGAFVSQVLPNSSAAKAGIKAGDVITSLNGKPISSFAALRAQVGTMPVGSN' A
#
# COMPACT_ATOMS: atom_id res chain seq x y z
N MET A 1 -13.91 0.62 18.03
CA MET A 1 -13.62 0.03 16.71
C MET A 1 -13.19 1.13 15.74
N LYS A 2 -11.96 1.66 15.84
CA LYS A 2 -11.45 2.58 14.81
C LYS A 2 -10.77 1.73 13.75
N ARG A 3 -11.48 1.43 12.65
CA ARG A 3 -10.85 0.80 11.47
C ARG A 3 -9.75 1.76 11.02
N GLY A 4 -8.50 1.33 11.16
CA GLY A 4 -7.34 2.09 10.70
C GLY A 4 -7.43 2.23 9.19
N GLU A 5 -7.93 3.35 8.71
CA GLU A 5 -7.72 3.70 7.32
C GLU A 5 -6.25 4.09 7.20
N LEU A 6 -5.45 3.34 6.42
CA LEU A 6 -4.03 3.68 6.21
C LEU A 6 -3.80 5.09 5.68
N GLY A 7 -4.88 5.69 5.17
CA GLY A 7 -4.87 6.88 4.34
C GLY A 7 -4.08 6.68 3.05
N ILE A 8 -4.28 5.57 2.34
CA ILE A 8 -3.79 5.41 0.97
C ILE A 8 -4.94 5.19 0.03
N MET A 9 -4.83 5.76 -1.16
CA MET A 9 -5.63 5.43 -2.31
C MET A 9 -4.72 4.77 -3.33
N GLY A 10 -5.27 3.80 -4.02
CA GLY A 10 -4.49 2.98 -4.93
C GLY A 10 -5.34 1.94 -5.60
N THR A 11 -4.69 1.21 -6.49
CA THR A 11 -5.29 0.14 -7.26
C THR A 11 -4.43 -1.11 -7.16
N GLU A 12 -4.97 -2.23 -7.59
CA GLU A 12 -4.18 -3.43 -7.73
C GLU A 12 -3.13 -3.24 -8.85
N LEU A 13 -1.91 -3.72 -8.59
CA LEU A 13 -0.88 -3.77 -9.60
C LEU A 13 -1.18 -4.94 -10.54
N ASN A 14 -1.41 -4.64 -11.81
CA ASN A 14 -1.54 -5.63 -12.87
C ASN A 14 -0.29 -5.63 -13.77
N SER A 15 -0.20 -6.61 -14.68
CA SER A 15 0.96 -6.74 -15.57
C SER A 15 1.13 -5.54 -16.52
N ASP A 16 0.05 -4.90 -16.93
CA ASP A 16 0.09 -3.72 -17.80
C ASP A 16 0.67 -2.50 -17.08
N LEU A 17 0.22 -2.25 -15.84
CA LEU A 17 0.71 -1.17 -14.98
C LEU A 17 2.15 -1.44 -14.55
N ALA A 18 2.49 -2.69 -14.21
CA ALA A 18 3.86 -3.09 -13.89
C ALA A 18 4.82 -2.85 -15.07
N LYS A 19 4.41 -3.19 -16.30
CA LYS A 19 5.17 -2.88 -17.52
C LYS A 19 5.30 -1.39 -17.75
N ALA A 20 4.21 -0.64 -17.61
CA ALA A 20 4.21 0.82 -17.78
C ALA A 20 5.15 1.51 -16.76
N MET A 21 5.21 0.98 -15.54
CA MET A 21 6.06 1.48 -14.47
C MET A 21 7.46 0.87 -14.44
N LYS A 22 7.77 -0.08 -15.35
CA LYS A 22 9.03 -0.85 -15.39
C LYS A 22 9.38 -1.49 -14.04
N VAL A 23 8.40 -2.10 -13.38
CA VAL A 23 8.59 -2.79 -12.10
C VAL A 23 8.62 -4.29 -12.35
N ASP A 24 9.61 -4.99 -11.79
CA ASP A 24 9.74 -6.46 -11.87
C ASP A 24 8.58 -7.20 -11.17
N ALA A 25 7.82 -6.49 -10.34
CA ALA A 25 6.68 -7.02 -9.64
C ALA A 25 5.48 -7.17 -10.58
N GLN A 26 5.02 -8.41 -10.79
CA GLN A 26 3.79 -8.68 -11.54
C GLN A 26 2.51 -8.56 -10.69
N ARG A 27 2.66 -8.51 -9.37
CA ARG A 27 1.56 -8.47 -8.40
C ARG A 27 1.94 -7.58 -7.23
N GLY A 28 0.93 -6.91 -6.67
CA GLY A 28 1.12 -6.01 -5.54
C GLY A 28 0.05 -4.94 -5.47
N ALA A 29 0.36 -3.89 -4.73
CA ALA A 29 -0.52 -2.77 -4.50
C ALA A 29 0.13 -1.49 -5.02
N PHE A 30 -0.48 -0.89 -6.03
CA PHE A 30 -0.04 0.40 -6.56
C PHE A 30 -0.65 1.53 -5.74
N VAL A 31 0.19 2.42 -5.22
CA VAL A 31 -0.24 3.57 -4.44
C VAL A 31 -0.44 4.75 -5.38
N SER A 32 -1.69 5.13 -5.65
CA SER A 32 -1.99 6.31 -6.47
C SER A 32 -1.89 7.60 -5.68
N GLN A 33 -2.24 7.56 -4.38
CA GLN A 33 -2.18 8.72 -3.51
C GLN A 33 -1.98 8.31 -2.05
N VAL A 34 -1.24 9.12 -1.30
CA VAL A 34 -1.10 8.99 0.14
C VAL A 34 -1.71 10.22 0.79
N LEU A 35 -2.65 10.01 1.71
CA LEU A 35 -3.26 11.07 2.50
C LEU A 35 -2.22 11.63 3.48
N PRO A 36 -2.11 12.97 3.60
CA PRO A 36 -1.28 13.59 4.61
C PRO A 36 -1.79 13.23 6.01
N ASN A 37 -0.89 13.11 6.99
CA ASN A 37 -1.16 12.65 8.37
C ASN A 37 -1.60 11.19 8.52
N SER A 38 -1.44 10.38 7.48
CA SER A 38 -1.79 8.97 7.51
C SER A 38 -0.64 8.07 7.99
N SER A 39 -0.96 6.83 8.39
CA SER A 39 0.07 5.86 8.77
C SER A 39 1.01 5.52 7.62
N ALA A 40 0.51 5.50 6.38
CA ALA A 40 1.36 5.30 5.21
C ALA A 40 2.34 6.47 5.01
N ALA A 41 1.88 7.71 5.17
CA ALA A 41 2.75 8.88 5.07
C ALA A 41 3.86 8.84 6.14
N LYS A 42 3.51 8.45 7.37
CA LYS A 42 4.48 8.28 8.47
C LYS A 42 5.46 7.12 8.23
N ALA A 43 5.02 6.07 7.53
CA ALA A 43 5.87 4.96 7.11
C ALA A 43 6.78 5.31 5.91
N GLY A 44 6.67 6.51 5.35
CA GLY A 44 7.47 6.96 4.21
C GLY A 44 6.97 6.48 2.85
N ILE A 45 5.77 5.89 2.78
CA ILE A 45 5.14 5.47 1.52
C ILE A 45 4.76 6.70 0.71
N LYS A 46 5.01 6.67 -0.60
CA LYS A 46 4.66 7.76 -1.52
C LYS A 46 3.70 7.32 -2.61
N ALA A 47 3.01 8.29 -3.18
CA ALA A 47 2.28 8.09 -4.43
C ALA A 47 3.27 7.70 -5.53
N GLY A 48 2.93 6.67 -6.30
CA GLY A 48 3.81 6.06 -7.29
C GLY A 48 4.54 4.82 -6.80
N ASP A 49 4.54 4.52 -5.49
CA ASP A 49 5.17 3.30 -4.97
C ASP A 49 4.34 2.06 -5.28
N VAL A 50 5.06 0.97 -5.53
CA VAL A 50 4.49 -0.37 -5.69
C VAL A 50 4.86 -1.20 -4.48
N ILE A 51 3.86 -1.53 -3.68
CA ILE A 51 4.04 -2.34 -2.48
C ILE A 51 3.86 -3.82 -2.85
N THR A 52 4.97 -4.55 -2.79
CA THR A 52 5.05 -6.00 -3.04
C THR A 52 5.15 -6.80 -1.75
N SER A 53 5.53 -6.15 -0.65
CA SER A 53 5.65 -6.75 0.67
C SER A 53 5.46 -5.69 1.76
N LEU A 54 4.89 -6.10 2.90
CA LEU A 54 4.69 -5.25 4.07
C LEU A 54 5.06 -6.06 5.31
N ASN A 55 5.91 -5.51 6.19
CA ASN A 55 6.43 -6.21 7.38
C ASN A 55 7.03 -7.59 7.08
N GLY A 56 7.71 -7.75 5.94
CA GLY A 56 8.26 -9.03 5.51
C GLY A 56 7.22 -10.05 5.03
N LYS A 57 5.93 -9.70 5.01
CA LYS A 57 4.87 -10.52 4.41
C LYS A 57 4.65 -10.10 2.95
N PRO A 58 4.75 -11.01 1.99
CA PRO A 58 4.46 -10.70 0.59
C PRO A 58 2.98 -10.29 0.45
N ILE A 59 2.77 -9.21 -0.29
CA ILE A 59 1.45 -8.68 -0.62
C ILE A 59 1.22 -8.98 -2.09
N SER A 60 0.23 -9.83 -2.37
CA SER A 60 -0.15 -10.18 -3.74
C SER A 60 -1.22 -9.28 -4.34
N SER A 61 -1.91 -8.47 -3.53
CA SER A 61 -3.02 -7.61 -4.00
C SER A 61 -3.22 -6.38 -3.14
N PHE A 62 -3.88 -5.36 -3.71
CA PHE A 62 -4.26 -4.15 -2.97
C PHE A 62 -5.22 -4.46 -1.81
N ALA A 63 -6.08 -5.47 -1.95
CA ALA A 63 -6.93 -5.94 -0.87
C ALA A 63 -6.13 -6.50 0.31
N ALA A 64 -5.10 -7.33 0.03
CA ALA A 64 -4.22 -7.87 1.06
C ALA A 64 -3.43 -6.76 1.76
N LEU A 65 -2.96 -5.77 1.00
CA LEU A 65 -2.35 -4.56 1.55
C LEU A 65 -3.32 -3.92 2.54
N ARG A 66 -4.50 -3.51 2.07
CA ARG A 66 -5.54 -2.81 2.85
C ARG A 66 -5.95 -3.60 4.10
N ALA A 67 -5.97 -4.92 4.05
CA ALA A 67 -6.27 -5.77 5.20
C ALA A 67 -5.15 -5.71 6.26
N GLN A 68 -3.88 -5.91 5.89
CA GLN A 68 -2.76 -5.86 6.84
C GLN A 68 -2.63 -4.47 7.49
N VAL A 69 -2.76 -3.48 6.63
CA VAL A 69 -2.83 -2.07 6.96
C VAL A 69 -3.96 -1.73 7.93
N GLY A 70 -5.16 -2.27 7.71
CA GLY A 70 -6.31 -2.05 8.58
C GLY A 70 -6.15 -2.69 9.96
N THR A 71 -5.26 -3.68 10.06
CA THR A 71 -4.87 -4.31 11.33
C THR A 71 -3.66 -3.64 12.00
N MET A 72 -2.95 -2.75 11.30
CA MET A 72 -1.86 -1.99 11.90
C MET A 72 -2.45 -0.86 12.77
N PRO A 73 -2.02 -0.74 14.04
CA PRO A 73 -2.43 0.38 14.86
C PRO A 73 -1.95 1.69 14.24
N VAL A 74 -2.91 2.56 13.90
CA VAL A 74 -2.63 3.90 13.38
C VAL A 74 -2.12 4.77 14.52
N GLY A 75 -0.79 4.86 14.67
CA GLY A 75 -0.14 5.76 15.60
C GLY A 75 -0.47 5.49 17.07
N SER A 76 0.32 4.66 17.72
CA SER A 76 0.59 4.88 19.14
C SER A 76 1.34 6.22 19.25
N ASN A 77 0.64 7.26 19.69
CA ASN A 77 1.23 8.38 20.40
C ASN A 77 0.33 8.70 21.58
#